data_AF-A0A4Y7UIE3-F1
#
_entry.id   AF-A0A4Y7UIE3-F1
#
_cell.length_a   1.000
_cell.length_b   1.000
_cell.length_c   1.000
_cell.angle_alpha   90.00
_cell.angle_beta   90.00
_cell.angle_gamma   90.00
#
_symmetry.space_group_name_H-M   'P 1'
#
loop_
_entity.id
_entity.type
_entity.pdbx_description
1 polymer ?
#
loop_
_entity_poly.entity_id
_entity_poly.type
_entity_poly.pdbx_seq_one_letter_code
_entity_poly.pdbx_strand_id
1 'polypeptide(L)'
;MSLKVLHTINNKAELQNLYISQMSCEFIRKQINDIIKETRKSTTIGSIIHAKRISSFEAIMFICKHGSPDGYILSDRLNNAINSYKGNNS
;
A
#
# COMPACT_ATOMS: atom_id res chain seq x y z
N MET A 1 13.29 16.23 -12.80
CA MET A 1 12.00 16.11 -12.09
C MET A 1 12.32 15.89 -10.62
N SER A 2 11.81 16.72 -9.70
CA SER A 2 12.00 16.48 -8.27
C SER A 2 11.13 15.30 -7.85
N LEU A 3 11.78 14.24 -7.36
CA LEU A 3 11.11 13.09 -6.77
C LEU A 3 10.42 13.54 -5.47
N LYS A 4 9.15 13.18 -5.31
CA LYS A 4 8.39 13.51 -4.10
C LYS A 4 8.67 12.47 -3.02
N VAL A 5 8.88 12.91 -1.78
CA VAL A 5 9.08 12.01 -0.65
C VAL A 5 7.73 11.49 -0.16
N LEU A 6 7.61 10.16 -0.11
CA LEU A 6 6.42 9.46 0.34
C LEU A 6 6.54 9.13 1.83
N HIS A 7 5.70 9.76 2.65
CA HIS A 7 5.74 9.61 4.11
C HIS A 7 4.85 8.47 4.61
N THR A 8 3.53 8.62 4.50
CA THR A 8 2.55 7.64 4.98
C THR A 8 1.35 7.64 4.05
N ILE A 9 0.83 6.45 3.76
CA ILE A 9 -0.35 6.29 2.93
C ILE A 9 -1.45 5.70 3.81
N ASN A 10 -2.55 6.43 3.96
CA ASN A 10 -3.65 6.04 4.86
C ASN A 10 -4.98 5.89 4.11
N ASN A 11 -4.98 6.05 2.79
CA ASN A 11 -6.18 6.02 1.94
C ASN A 11 -5.95 5.15 0.69
N LYS A 12 -6.95 4.36 0.33
CA LYS A 12 -6.95 3.57 -0.92
C LYS A 12 -6.78 4.45 -2.15
N ALA A 13 -7.46 5.60 -2.20
CA ALA A 13 -7.44 6.48 -3.37
C ALA A 13 -6.04 7.09 -3.56
N GLU A 14 -5.35 7.41 -2.46
CA GLU A 14 -3.98 7.90 -2.49
C GLU A 14 -3.03 6.83 -3.02
N LEU A 15 -3.11 5.61 -2.48
CA LEU A 15 -2.32 4.47 -2.98
C LEU A 15 -2.61 4.19 -4.46
N GLN A 16 -3.87 4.25 -4.87
CA GLN A 16 -4.26 4.06 -6.26
C GLN A 16 -3.66 5.12 -7.17
N ASN A 17 -3.74 6.40 -6.80
CA ASN A 17 -3.19 7.50 -7.58
C ASN A 17 -1.66 7.42 -7.73
N LEU A 18 -0.95 6.85 -6.75
CA LEU A 18 0.50 6.68 -6.82
C LEU A 18 0.93 5.62 -7.86
N TYR A 19 0.10 4.60 -8.06
CA TYR A 19 0.42 3.46 -8.92
C TYR A 19 -0.38 3.45 -10.23
N ILE A 20 -1.31 4.37 -10.45
CA ILE A 20 -2.16 4.43 -11.65
C ILE A 20 -1.36 4.54 -12.95
N SER A 21 -0.17 5.15 -12.90
CA SER A 21 0.75 5.25 -14.04
C SER A 21 1.45 3.93 -14.37
N GLN A 22 1.53 3.00 -13.41
CA GLN A 22 2.25 1.73 -13.53
C GLN A 22 1.32 0.53 -13.76
N MET A 23 0.09 0.60 -13.27
CA MET A 23 -0.85 -0.51 -13.26
C MET A 23 -2.30 -0.03 -13.32
N SER A 24 -3.18 -0.90 -13.81
CA SER A 24 -4.59 -0.55 -13.98
C SER A 24 -5.28 -0.32 -12.63
N CYS A 25 -6.24 0.59 -12.61
CA CYS A 25 -7.04 0.91 -11.42
C CYS A 25 -7.71 -0.33 -10.81
N GLU A 26 -8.22 -1.22 -11.66
CA GLU A 26 -8.88 -2.46 -11.22
C GLU A 26 -7.90 -3.41 -10.54
N PHE A 27 -6.70 -3.55 -11.09
CA PHE A 27 -5.65 -4.38 -10.50
C PHE A 27 -5.20 -3.84 -9.15
N ILE A 28 -4.95 -2.53 -9.05
CA ILE A 28 -4.56 -1.89 -7.78
C ILE A 28 -5.65 -2.12 -6.72
N ARG A 29 -6.91 -1.87 -7.08
CA ARG A 29 -8.05 -2.08 -6.16
C ARG A 29 -8.16 -3.51 -5.69
N LYS A 30 -7.98 -4.48 -6.60
CA LYS A 30 -7.98 -5.90 -6.26
C LYS A 30 -6.87 -6.23 -5.26
N GLN A 31 -5.63 -5.83 -5.54
CA GLN A 31 -4.49 -6.09 -4.66
C GLN A 31 -4.65 -5.46 -3.28
N ILE A 32 -5.13 -4.22 -3.21
CA ILE A 32 -5.43 -3.56 -1.93
C ILE A 32 -6.49 -4.35 -1.15
N ASN A 33 -7.57 -4.78 -1.81
CA ASN A 33 -8.62 -5.56 -1.16
C ASN A 33 -8.12 -6.92 -0.67
N ASP A 34 -7.26 -7.59 -1.45
CA ASP A 34 -6.63 -8.86 -1.06
C ASP A 34 -5.75 -8.68 0.19
N ILE A 35 -4.94 -7.61 0.25
CA ILE A 35 -4.12 -7.29 1.43
C ILE A 35 -5.00 -6.98 2.65
N ILE A 36 -6.07 -6.20 2.49
CA ILE A 36 -7.00 -5.93 3.59
C ILE A 36 -7.68 -7.22 4.06
N LYS A 37 -8.03 -8.12 3.15
CA LYS A 37 -8.62 -9.42 3.49
C LYS A 37 -7.65 -10.29 4.29
N GLU A 38 -6.37 -10.28 3.92
CA GLU A 38 -5.32 -11.03 4.62
C GLU A 38 -5.04 -10.47 6.03
N THR A 39 -5.01 -9.15 6.16
CA THR A 39 -4.71 -8.45 7.42
C THR A 39 -5.91 -8.38 8.36
N ARG A 40 -7.13 -8.20 7.83
CA ARG A 40 -8.37 -8.06 8.60
C ARG A 40 -9.23 -9.32 8.52
N LYS A 41 -8.72 -10.43 9.05
CA LYS A 41 -9.36 -11.76 9.01
C LYS A 41 -10.79 -11.80 9.56
N SER A 42 -11.17 -10.85 10.42
CA SER A 42 -12.51 -10.76 11.03
C SER A 42 -13.47 -9.79 10.31
N THR A 43 -13.08 -9.20 9.18
CA THR A 43 -13.90 -8.19 8.46
C THR A 43 -14.68 -8.82 7.31
N THR A 44 -15.95 -8.42 7.13
CA THR A 44 -16.78 -8.89 6.02
C THR A 44 -16.30 -8.35 4.68
N ILE A 45 -16.52 -9.12 3.61
CA ILE A 45 -16.14 -8.72 2.23
C ILE A 45 -16.74 -7.35 1.85
N GLY A 46 -17.99 -7.10 2.22
CA GLY A 46 -18.64 -5.80 2.00
C GLY A 46 -17.89 -4.65 2.67
N SER A 47 -17.45 -4.83 3.92
CA SER A 47 -16.68 -3.82 4.65
C SER A 47 -15.29 -3.61 4.05
N ILE A 48 -14.66 -4.67 3.54
CA ILE A 48 -13.36 -4.60 2.84
C ILE A 48 -13.48 -3.75 1.57
N ILE A 49 -14.49 -4.02 0.74
CA ILE A 49 -14.70 -3.30 -0.52
C ILE A 49 -14.94 -1.81 -0.26
N HIS A 50 -15.77 -1.48 0.74
CA HIS A 50 -16.13 -0.10 1.08
C HIS A 50 -15.11 0.61 1.98
N ALA A 51 -14.07 -0.08 2.45
CA ALA A 51 -13.02 0.53 3.26
C ALA A 51 -12.33 1.64 2.46
N LYS A 52 -12.45 2.90 2.91
CA LYS A 52 -11.72 4.03 2.33
C LYS A 52 -10.30 4.13 2.89
N ARG A 53 -10.15 3.80 4.17
CA ARG A 53 -8.88 3.89 4.91
C ARG A 53 -8.13 2.58 4.85
N ILE A 54 -6.83 2.70 4.64
CA ILE A 54 -5.88 1.61 4.80
C ILE A 54 -4.96 1.93 5.96
N SER A 55 -4.52 0.90 6.66
CA SER A 55 -3.48 1.03 7.66
C SER A 55 -2.13 1.23 6.98
N SER A 56 -1.19 1.84 7.69
CA SER A 56 0.18 1.99 7.18
C SER A 56 0.82 0.62 6.92
N PHE A 57 0.43 -0.42 7.66
CA PHE A 57 0.85 -1.79 7.45
C PHE A 57 0.36 -2.37 6.12
N GLU A 58 -0.92 -2.19 5.80
CA GLU A 58 -1.49 -2.60 4.51
C GLU A 58 -0.79 -1.88 3.33
N ALA A 59 -0.48 -0.60 3.50
CA ALA A 59 0.28 0.15 2.50
C ALA A 59 1.72 -0.37 2.34
N ILE A 60 2.40 -0.67 3.46
CA ILE A 60 3.75 -1.27 3.47
C ILE A 60 3.74 -2.62 2.73
N MET A 61 2.75 -3.48 2.98
CA MET A 61 2.63 -4.76 2.29
C MET A 61 2.46 -4.57 0.78
N PHE A 62 1.65 -3.59 0.36
CA PHE A 62 1.45 -3.29 -1.05
C PHE A 62 2.76 -2.83 -1.71
N ILE A 63 3.45 -1.87 -1.11
CA ILE A 63 4.75 -1.35 -1.61
C ILE A 63 5.80 -2.47 -1.61
N CYS A 64 5.83 -3.32 -0.60
CA CYS A 64 6.77 -4.44 -0.53
C CYS A 64 6.54 -5.45 -1.67
N LYS A 65 5.29 -5.65 -2.09
CA LYS A 65 4.91 -6.59 -3.15
C LYS A 65 5.07 -6.02 -4.56
N HIS A 66 4.83 -4.72 -4.75
CA HIS A 66 4.81 -4.07 -6.06
C HIS A 66 6.01 -3.14 -6.33
N GLY A 67 6.84 -2.88 -5.32
CA GLY A 67 7.93 -1.91 -5.41
C GLY A 67 7.47 -0.48 -5.11
N SER A 68 8.42 0.46 -5.15
CA SER A 68 8.17 1.89 -4.92
C SER A 68 7.39 2.52 -6.07
N PRO A 69 6.51 3.50 -5.82
CA PRO A 69 5.79 4.15 -6.89
C PRO A 69 6.71 5.04 -7.74
N ASP A 70 6.49 5.04 -9.06
CA ASP A 70 7.26 5.84 -10.03
C ASP A 70 7.23 7.33 -9.69
N GLY A 71 8.41 7.96 -9.68
CA GLY A 71 8.55 9.37 -9.35
C GLY A 71 8.51 9.71 -7.86
N TYR A 72 8.45 8.69 -6.98
CA TYR A 72 8.47 8.87 -5.52
C TYR A 72 9.65 8.16 -4.87
N ILE A 73 10.23 8.81 -3.87
CA ILE A 73 11.21 8.20 -2.95
C ILE A 73 10.49 7.88 -1.65
N LEU A 74 10.69 6.67 -1.13
CA LEU A 74 10.17 6.30 0.17
C LEU A 74 10.95 7.04 1.26
N SER A 75 10.26 7.69 2.19
CA SER A 75 10.93 8.31 3.35
C SER A 75 11.67 7.26 4.18
N ASP A 76 12.72 7.68 4.91
CA ASP A 76 13.48 6.80 5.82
C ASP A 76 12.57 6.03 6.78
N ARG A 77 11.53 6.69 7.30
CA ARG A 77 10.55 6.06 8.20
C ARG A 77 9.81 4.92 7.51
N LEU A 78 9.38 5.12 6.27
CA LEU A 78 8.67 4.11 5.50
C LEU A 78 9.61 2.97 5.08
N ASN A 79 10.83 3.29 4.66
CA ASN A 79 11.86 2.30 4.35
C ASN A 79 12.21 1.43 5.56
N ASN A 80 12.39 2.04 6.73
CA ASN A 80 12.62 1.31 7.97
C ASN A 80 11.45 0.39 8.30
N ALA A 81 10.21 0.86 8.14
CA ALA A 81 9.03 0.02 8.38
C ALA A 81 8.92 -1.16 7.39
N ILE A 82 9.25 -0.96 6.12
CA ILE A 82 9.33 -2.03 5.11
C ILE A 82 10.44 -3.03 5.45
N ASN A 83 11.62 -2.55 5.83
CA ASN A 83 12.74 -3.40 6.23
C ASN A 83 12.43 -4.21 7.49
N SER A 84 11.79 -3.60 8.49
CA SER A 84 11.29 -4.31 9.67
C SER A 84 10.25 -5.38 9.28
N TYR A 85 9.35 -5.08 8.34
CA TYR A 85 8.39 -6.07 7.84
C TYR A 85 9.08 -7.25 7.16
N LYS A 86 10.06 -6.98 6.29
CA LYS A 86 10.85 -8.02 5.60
C LYS A 86 11.67 -8.87 6.58
N GLY A 87 12.33 -8.23 7.55
CA GLY A 87 13.17 -8.92 8.54
C GLY A 87 12.39 -9.78 9.54
N ASN A 88 11.11 -9.47 9.81
CA ASN A 88 10.25 -10.33 10.64
C ASN A 88 9.60 -11.49 9.86
N ASN A 89 9.64 -11.45 8.52
CA ASN A 89 9.12 -12.51 7.64
C ASN A 89 10.25 -13.29 6.93
N SER A 90 11.51 -13.10 7.34
CA SER A 90 12.69 -13.84 6.82
C SER A 90 13.14 -14.93 7.77
#